data_AF-A0A353C129-F1
#
_entry.id   AF-A0A353C129-F1
#
_cell.length_a   1.000
_cell.length_b   1.000
_cell.length_c   1.000
_cell.angle_alpha   90.00
_cell.angle_beta   90.00
_cell.angle_gamma   90.00
#
_symmetry.space_group_name_H-M   'P 1'
#
loop_
_entity.id
_entity.type
_entity.pdbx_description
1 polymer ?
#
loop_
_entity_poly.entity_id
_entity_poly.type
_entity_poly.pdbx_seq_one_letter_code
_entity_poly.pdbx_strand_id
1 'polypeptide(L)' 'PVYAFGKLRLESTPITEELLESADLVIITTDHSTYDYQWICDHTSLVFDTRNATRHIKKCQAKIARI' A
#
# COMPACT_ATOMS: atom_id res chain seq x y z
N PRO A 1 -7.92 13.11 -5.13
CA PRO A 1 -9.32 13.30 -5.62
C PRO A 1 -10.33 12.76 -4.59
N VAL A 2 -11.53 13.36 -4.51
CA VAL A 2 -12.61 12.91 -3.62
C VAL A 2 -13.72 12.27 -4.44
N TYR A 3 -14.15 11.08 -4.05
CA TYR A 3 -15.23 10.32 -4.68
C TYR A 3 -16.30 9.97 -3.65
N ALA A 4 -17.57 10.03 -4.05
CA ALA A 4 -18.70 9.62 -3.23
C ALA A 4 -19.32 8.34 -3.81
N PHE A 5 -19.49 7.32 -2.97
CA PHE A 5 -20.16 6.07 -3.32
C PHE A 5 -21.24 5.76 -2.29
N GLY A 6 -22.47 6.16 -2.57
CA GLY A 6 -23.57 6.14 -1.61
C GLY A 6 -23.26 7.03 -0.40
N LYS A 7 -23.14 6.44 0.79
CA LYS A 7 -22.75 7.15 2.04
C LYS A 7 -21.24 7.17 2.26
N LEU A 8 -20.45 6.45 1.46
CA LEU A 8 -18.99 6.42 1.60
C LEU A 8 -18.38 7.62 0.87
N ARG A 9 -17.47 8.30 1.57
CA ARG A 9 -16.63 9.35 0.99
C ARG A 9 -15.20 8.84 0.97
N LEU A 10 -14.65 8.68 -0.21
CA LEU A 10 -13.28 8.23 -0.45
C LEU A 10 -12.46 9.44 -0.85
N GLU A 11 -11.38 9.69 -0.14
CA GLU A 11 -10.44 10.74 -0.46
C GLU A 11 -9.09 10.11 -0.71
N SER A 12 -8.54 10.36 -1.90
CA SER A 12 -7.17 10.01 -2.20
C SER A 12 -6.27 11.05 -1.54
N THR A 13 -5.47 10.57 -0.60
CA THR A 13 -4.43 11.31 0.09
C THR A 13 -3.07 11.03 -0.56
N PRO A 14 -2.13 11.98 -0.50
CA PRO A 14 -0.74 11.69 -0.82
C PRO A 14 -0.21 10.57 0.08
N ILE A 15 0.63 9.72 -0.50
CA ILE A 15 1.36 8.72 0.28
C ILE A 15 2.49 9.41 1.03
N THR A 16 2.53 9.25 2.35
CA THR A 16 3.60 9.75 3.21
C THR A 16 4.04 8.65 4.16
N GLU A 17 5.22 8.80 4.74
CA GLU A 17 5.77 7.85 5.71
C GLU A 17 4.85 7.71 6.92
N GLU A 18 4.38 8.84 7.47
CA GLU A 18 3.49 8.85 8.64
C GLU A 18 2.14 8.16 8.35
N LEU A 19 1.63 8.30 7.13
CA LEU A 19 0.42 7.59 6.70
C LEU A 19 0.65 6.08 6.61
N LEU A 20 1.82 5.66 6.11
CA LEU A 20 2.17 4.25 5.99
C LEU A 20 2.42 3.60 7.35
N GLU A 21 3.12 4.29 8.25
CA GLU A 21 3.41 3.81 9.60
C GLU A 21 2.15 3.74 10.49
N SER A 22 1.21 4.67 10.30
CA SER A 22 -0.07 4.67 11.04
C SER A 22 -1.08 3.65 10.53
N ALA A 23 -0.87 3.06 9.35
CA ALA A 23 -1.75 2.06 8.79
C ALA A 23 -1.45 0.66 9.33
N ASP A 24 -2.46 -0.03 9.84
CA ASP A 24 -2.34 -1.43 10.27
C ASP A 24 -2.06 -2.38 9.09
N LEU A 25 -2.60 -2.06 7.91
CA LEU A 25 -2.50 -2.86 6.69
C LEU A 25 -2.53 -1.97 5.44
N VAL A 26 -1.59 -2.23 4.53
CA VAL A 26 -1.61 -1.68 3.17
C VAL A 26 -2.01 -2.76 2.17
N ILE A 27 -2.97 -2.45 1.30
CA ILE A 27 -3.46 -3.37 0.26
C ILE A 27 -3.08 -2.83 -1.11
N ILE A 28 -2.35 -3.63 -1.89
CA ILE A 28 -2.03 -3.30 -3.28
C ILE A 28 -3.18 -3.81 -4.14
N THR A 29 -4.04 -2.89 -4.57
CA THR A 29 -5.20 -3.18 -5.44
C THR A 29 -4.85 -3.07 -6.91
N THR A 30 -3.81 -2.31 -7.27
CA THR A 30 -3.32 -2.15 -8.64
C THR A 30 -1.80 -1.99 -8.65
N ASP A 31 -1.13 -2.65 -9.61
CA ASP A 31 0.33 -2.60 -9.82
C ASP A 31 0.67 -1.45 -10.77
N HIS A 32 0.93 -0.27 -10.22
CA HIS A 32 1.34 0.90 -10.96
C HIS A 32 2.83 1.15 -10.77
N SER A 33 3.55 1.30 -11.88
CA SER A 33 5.00 1.53 -11.88
C SER A 33 5.44 2.87 -11.26
N THR A 34 4.50 3.77 -10.98
CA THR A 34 4.77 5.06 -10.34
C THR A 34 5.06 4.94 -8.85
N TYR A 35 4.72 3.82 -8.21
CA TYR A 35 4.96 3.60 -6.79
C TYR A 35 6.29 2.89 -6.54
N ASP A 36 7.03 3.38 -5.55
CA ASP A 36 8.18 2.68 -5.00
C ASP A 36 7.69 1.66 -3.96
N TYR A 37 7.45 0.42 -4.42
CA TYR A 37 6.98 -0.64 -3.54
C TYR A 37 7.99 -1.06 -2.47
N GLN A 38 9.30 -0.88 -2.72
CA GLN A 38 10.32 -1.15 -1.70
C GLN A 38 10.17 -0.16 -0.55
N TRP A 39 10.11 1.14 -0.87
CA TRP A 39 9.89 2.20 0.12
C TRP A 39 8.58 2.00 0.88
N ILE A 40 7.49 1.63 0.20
CA ILE A 40 6.21 1.33 0.88
C ILE A 40 6.37 0.16 1.86
N CYS A 41 7.01 -0.93 1.45
CA CYS A 41 7.19 -2.10 2.32
C CYS A 41 8.16 -1.83 3.48
N ASP A 42 9.05 -0.84 3.35
CA ASP A 42 9.98 -0.45 4.41
C ASP A 42 9.34 0.39 5.51
N HIS A 43 8.25 1.10 5.22
CA HIS A 43 7.55 1.99 6.18
C HIS A 43 6.17 1.45 6.58
N THR A 44 5.91 0.16 6.40
CA THR A 44 4.64 -0.47 6.76
C THR A 44 4.85 -1.72 7.60
N SER A 45 3.85 -2.07 8.42
CA SER A 45 3.89 -3.28 9.24
C SER A 45 3.44 -4.53 8.48
N LEU A 46 2.41 -4.39 7.63
CA LEU A 46 1.80 -5.49 6.89
C LEU A 46 1.35 -5.02 5.50
N VAL A 47 1.69 -5.81 4.48
CA VAL A 47 1.27 -5.59 3.09
C VAL A 47 0.52 -6.82 2.58
N PHE A 48 -0.68 -6.59 2.04
CA PHE A 48 -1.45 -7.59 1.29
C PHE A 48 -1.39 -7.27 -0.19
N ASP A 49 -0.57 -8.04 -0.91
CA ASP A 49 -0.29 -7.84 -2.32
C ASP A 49 -1.14 -8.76 -3.18
N THR A 50 -2.21 -8.20 -3.75
CA THR A 50 -3.13 -8.93 -4.64
C THR A 50 -2.68 -8.97 -6.09
N ARG A 51 -1.56 -8.32 -6.41
CA ARG A 51 -1.09 -8.08 -7.78
C ARG A 51 0.28 -8.68 -8.05
N ASN A 52 0.94 -9.23 -7.03
CA ASN A 52 2.32 -9.70 -7.08
C ASN A 52 3.30 -8.58 -7.49
N ALA A 53 2.99 -7.34 -7.11
CA ALA A 53 3.83 -6.15 -7.37
C ALA A 53 5.16 -6.23 -6.60
N THR A 54 5.13 -6.83 -5.41
CA THR A 54 6.26 -6.94 -4.48
C THR A 54 7.15 -8.16 -4.72
N ARG A 55 6.97 -8.91 -5.82
CA ARG A 55 7.66 -10.19 -6.08
C ARG A 55 9.19 -10.15 -6.03
N HIS A 56 9.76 -8.98 -6.29
CA HIS A 56 11.21 -8.76 -6.36
C HIS A 56 11.81 -8.30 -5.03
N ILE A 57 10.97 -7.95 -4.05
CA ILE A 57 11.37 -7.47 -2.73
C ILE A 57 11.82 -8.66 -1.88
N LYS A 58 13.10 -8.65 -1.50
CA LYS A 58 13.73 -9.73 -0.72
C LYS A 58 13.71 -9.47 0.79
N LYS A 59 13.81 -8.20 1.19
CA LYS A 59 13.84 -7.77 2.59
C LYS A 59 13.17 -6.41 2.70
N CYS A 60 12.32 -6.27 3.71
CA CYS A 60 11.66 -5.03 4.09
C CYS A 60 11.16 -5.15 5.53
N GLN A 61 10.63 -4.06 6.09
CA GLN A 61 10.00 -4.05 7.41
C GLN A 61 8.68 -4.85 7.41
N ALA A 62 7.88 -4.69 6.36
CA ALA A 62 6.56 -5.28 6.28
C ALA A 62 6.61 -6.81 6.20
N LYS A 63 5.65 -7.46 6.87
CA LYS A 63 5.24 -8.81 6.50
C LYS A 63 4.44 -8.73 5.21
N ILE A 64 4.82 -9.50 4.18
CA ILE A 64 4.12 -9.48 2.89
C ILE A 64 3.36 -10.79 2.68
N ALA A 65 2.04 -10.69 2.56
CA ALA A 65 1.18 -11.77 2.11
C ALA A 65 0.81 -11.54 0.63
N ARG A 66 1.10 -12.54 -0.21
CA ARG A 66 0.83 -12.52 -1.66
C ARG A 66 -0.22 -13.59 -1.99
N ILE A 67 -1.08 -13.31 -2.95
CA ILE A 67 -2.06 -14.28 -3.50
C ILE A 67 -1.86 -14.51 -4.99
#